data_AF-F4ITS3-F1
#
_entry.id   AF-F4ITS3-F1
#
_cell.length_a   1.000
_cell.length_b   1.000
_cell.length_c   1.000
_cell.angle_alpha   90.00
_cell.angle_beta   90.00
_cell.angle_gamma   90.00
#
_symmetry.space_group_name_H-M   'P 1'
#
loop_
_entity.id
_entity.type
_entity.pdbx_description
1 polymer ?
#
loop_
_entity_poly.entity_id
_entity_poly.type
_entity_poly.pdbx_seq_one_letter_code
_entity_poly.pdbx_strand_id
1 'polypeptide(L)'
;MLQEVFEAYRHLAGHISLRLFPHPLNPLRVYNVFLLFQSMACHPDTSRQFLRAKMPNYFYPLMDTGLIDKSDECMRLAALGVIAHMLKASEDGAVNRYLMESGVVGFCVKPIEFGSTETKKVALYILDKIMSTDQGLYYCCVLADRFYVIDELLKKVLFYLSNMVRPPSSLFSLVTGCYVKLSQNSRARNGIRRYTPFLLFDGTFSRLYAEDPVAANNRIQLLQNLDN
;
A
#
# COMPACT_ATOMS: atom_id res chain seq x y z
N MET A 1 21.87 -4.40 -11.37
CA MET A 1 20.60 -4.27 -10.62
C MET A 1 19.53 -3.53 -11.44
N LEU A 2 19.70 -2.26 -11.84
CA LEU A 2 18.67 -1.57 -12.65
C LEU A 2 18.39 -2.23 -14.03
N GLN A 3 19.38 -2.86 -14.65
CA GLN A 3 19.17 -3.64 -15.88
C GLN A 3 18.12 -4.74 -15.71
N GLU A 4 18.06 -5.36 -14.53
CA GLU A 4 17.11 -6.44 -14.22
C GLU A 4 15.69 -5.90 -14.03
N VAL A 5 15.57 -4.67 -13.51
CA VAL A 5 14.29 -3.94 -13.46
C VAL A 5 13.81 -3.64 -14.88
N PHE A 6 14.71 -3.22 -15.77
CA PHE A 6 14.38 -3.00 -17.18
C PHE A 6 14.05 -4.30 -17.91
N GLU A 7 14.65 -5.43 -17.55
CA GLU A 7 14.23 -6.75 -18.04
C GLU A 7 12.82 -7.11 -17.57
N ALA A 8 12.46 -6.82 -16.32
CA ALA A 8 11.09 -6.96 -15.83
C ALA A 8 10.10 -6.06 -16.61
N TYR A 9 10.49 -4.81 -16.91
CA TYR A 9 9.66 -3.94 -17.76
C TYR A 9 9.44 -4.49 -19.17
N ARG A 10 10.46 -5.11 -19.77
CA ARG A 10 10.32 -5.74 -21.09
C ARG A 10 9.33 -6.90 -21.05
N HIS A 11 9.28 -7.65 -19.97
CA HIS A 11 8.27 -8.70 -19.77
C HIS A 11 6.85 -8.10 -19.69
N LEU A 12 6.67 -7.01 -18.95
CA LEU A 12 5.40 -6.30 -18.85
C LEU A 12 4.94 -5.71 -20.19
N ALA A 13 5.87 -5.13 -20.97
CA ALA A 13 5.60 -4.57 -22.29
C ALA A 13 5.37 -5.66 -23.36
N GLY A 14 5.95 -6.86 -23.19
CA GLY A 14 5.84 -8.00 -24.10
C GLY A 14 4.44 -8.59 -24.23
N HIS A 15 3.49 -8.21 -23.36
CA HIS A 15 2.07 -8.53 -23.54
C HIS A 15 1.36 -7.61 -24.56
N ILE A 16 2.00 -6.52 -25.01
CA ILE A 16 1.49 -5.61 -26.05
C ILE A 16 2.15 -5.87 -27.42
N SER A 17 3.29 -6.59 -27.49
CA SER A 17 3.92 -6.95 -28.77
C SER A 17 4.71 -8.26 -28.69
N LEU A 18 4.38 -9.14 -29.63
CA LEU A 18 4.94 -10.47 -29.89
C LEU A 18 6.44 -10.63 -29.59
N ARG A 19 6.74 -11.74 -28.90
CA ARG A 19 7.92 -12.62 -29.04
C ARG A 19 9.06 -12.06 -29.90
N LEU A 20 9.94 -11.29 -29.28
CA LEU A 20 11.33 -11.15 -29.71
C LEU A 20 12.17 -11.41 -28.45
N PHE A 21 13.27 -12.15 -28.59
CA PHE A 21 14.37 -12.33 -27.63
C PHE A 21 14.41 -13.64 -26.80
N PRO A 22 15.62 -14.21 -26.58
CA PRO A 22 15.84 -15.64 -26.39
C PRO A 22 16.11 -16.06 -24.93
N HIS A 23 15.88 -15.19 -23.95
CA HIS A 23 16.14 -15.51 -22.54
C HIS A 23 14.86 -15.44 -21.71
N PRO A 24 14.37 -16.58 -21.16
CA PRO A 24 13.25 -16.55 -20.25
C PRO A 24 13.65 -15.75 -19.00
N LEU A 25 12.76 -14.85 -18.56
CA LEU A 25 12.91 -14.12 -17.29
C LEU A 25 13.19 -15.16 -16.19
N ASN A 26 14.30 -15.04 -15.48
CA ASN A 26 14.58 -15.88 -14.32
C ASN A 26 13.94 -15.21 -13.08
N PRO A 27 12.78 -15.67 -12.60
CA PRO A 27 12.05 -14.97 -11.54
C PRO A 27 12.85 -14.90 -10.23
N LEU A 28 13.72 -15.90 -9.99
CA LEU A 28 14.59 -15.94 -8.82
C LEU A 28 15.67 -14.85 -8.88
N ARG A 29 16.24 -14.61 -10.06
CA ARG A 29 17.24 -13.54 -10.26
C ARG A 29 16.64 -12.17 -10.05
N VAL A 30 15.46 -11.92 -10.64
CA VAL A 30 14.72 -10.66 -10.45
C VAL A 30 14.39 -10.47 -8.97
N TYR A 31 13.86 -11.49 -8.30
CA TYR A 31 13.55 -11.45 -6.87
C TYR A 31 14.78 -11.14 -6.00
N ASN A 32 15.92 -11.78 -6.25
CA ASN A 32 17.17 -11.51 -5.53
C ASN A 32 17.63 -10.06 -5.68
N VAL A 33 17.42 -9.46 -6.85
CA VAL A 33 17.73 -8.05 -7.09
C VAL A 33 16.83 -7.14 -6.25
N PHE A 34 15.54 -7.48 -6.09
CA PHE A 34 14.66 -6.74 -5.18
C PHE A 34 15.08 -6.85 -3.72
N LEU A 35 15.57 -8.00 -3.26
CA LEU A 35 16.11 -8.14 -1.91
C LEU A 35 17.33 -7.23 -1.70
N LEU A 36 18.22 -7.13 -2.69
CA LEU A 36 19.35 -6.19 -2.64
C LEU A 36 18.88 -4.74 -2.59
N PHE A 37 17.87 -4.37 -3.37
CA PHE A 37 17.27 -3.03 -3.29
C PHE A 37 16.63 -2.75 -1.94
N GLN A 38 15.94 -3.72 -1.32
CA GLN A 38 15.40 -3.59 0.04
C GLN A 38 16.52 -3.39 1.07
N SER A 39 17.63 -4.12 0.93
CA SER A 39 18.81 -3.94 1.79
C SER A 39 19.41 -2.54 1.66
N MET A 40 19.61 -2.04 0.43
CA MET A 40 20.10 -0.68 0.18
C MET A 40 19.13 0.40 0.65
N ALA A 41 17.82 0.16 0.55
CA ALA A 41 16.79 1.06 1.01
C ALA A 41 16.77 1.20 2.54
N CYS A 42 17.10 0.15 3.27
CA CYS A 42 17.13 0.15 4.74
C CYS A 42 18.48 0.55 5.35
N HIS A 43 19.58 0.46 4.60
CA HIS A 43 20.90 0.73 5.17
C HIS A 43 21.12 2.25 5.39
N PRO A 44 21.55 2.68 6.59
CA PRO A 44 21.72 4.10 6.92
C PRO A 44 22.61 4.86 5.93
N ASP A 45 23.70 4.24 5.49
CA ASP A 45 24.70 4.87 4.62
C ASP A 45 24.27 4.98 3.15
N THR A 46 23.25 4.22 2.71
CA THR A 46 22.82 4.18 1.30
C THR A 46 21.40 4.69 1.07
N SER A 47 20.54 4.67 2.09
CA SER A 47 19.13 5.05 1.98
C SER A 47 18.93 6.46 1.38
N ARG A 48 19.76 7.43 1.78
CA ARG A 48 19.71 8.81 1.28
C ARG A 48 20.11 8.91 -0.19
N GLN A 49 21.15 8.21 -0.61
CA GLN A 49 21.60 8.17 -2.00
C GLN A 49 20.56 7.44 -2.87
N PHE A 50 19.95 6.38 -2.33
CA PHE A 50 18.85 5.67 -2.96
C PHE A 50 17.66 6.58 -3.24
N LEU A 51 17.27 7.39 -2.26
CA LEU A 51 16.22 8.41 -2.42
C LEU A 51 16.63 9.52 -3.40
N ARG A 52 17.86 10.03 -3.30
CA ARG A 52 18.40 11.05 -4.22
C ARG A 52 18.44 10.59 -5.67
N ALA A 53 18.70 9.30 -5.90
CA ALA A 53 18.65 8.67 -7.21
C ALA A 53 17.22 8.45 -7.74
N LYS A 54 16.19 8.90 -6.99
CA LYS A 54 14.77 8.75 -7.34
C LYS A 54 14.38 7.30 -7.60
N MET A 55 15.00 6.38 -6.86
CA MET A 55 14.82 4.94 -7.04
C MET A 55 13.35 4.46 -6.97
N PRO A 56 12.46 5.03 -6.13
CA PRO A 56 11.04 4.67 -6.15
C PRO A 56 10.37 4.72 -7.54
N ASN A 57 10.79 5.64 -8.42
CA ASN A 57 10.21 5.79 -9.76
C ASN A 57 10.45 4.56 -10.65
N TYR A 58 11.48 3.76 -10.35
CA TYR A 58 11.76 2.51 -11.05
C TYR A 58 10.95 1.32 -10.52
N PHE A 59 10.17 1.51 -9.46
CA PHE A 59 9.34 0.45 -8.87
C PHE A 59 7.86 0.70 -9.10
N TYR A 60 7.44 1.95 -9.27
CA TYR A 60 6.04 2.30 -9.54
C TYR A 60 5.41 1.58 -10.73
N PRO A 61 6.06 1.44 -11.90
CA PRO A 61 5.47 0.68 -13.01
C PRO A 61 5.24 -0.80 -12.70
N LEU A 62 6.02 -1.38 -11.76
CA LEU A 62 5.84 -2.77 -11.31
C LEU A 62 4.73 -2.90 -10.28
N MET A 63 4.46 -1.83 -9.52
CA MET A 63 3.33 -1.75 -8.60
C MET A 63 2.01 -1.64 -9.35
N ASP A 64 2.00 -0.91 -10.47
CA ASP A 64 0.81 -0.59 -11.28
C ASP A 64 0.45 -1.63 -12.34
N THR A 65 1.02 -2.83 -12.26
CA THR A 65 0.71 -3.91 -13.19
C THR A 65 -0.71 -4.43 -12.92
N GLY A 66 -1.55 -4.51 -13.96
CA GLY A 66 -2.91 -5.08 -13.85
C GLY A 66 -2.99 -6.60 -14.02
N LEU A 67 -1.86 -7.26 -14.28
CA LEU A 67 -1.80 -8.70 -14.53
C LEU A 67 -1.89 -9.49 -13.21
N ILE A 68 -2.54 -10.65 -13.25
CA ILE A 68 -2.86 -11.47 -12.06
C ILE A 68 -1.98 -12.74 -12.01
N ASP A 69 -1.09 -12.93 -12.99
CA ASP A 69 -0.21 -14.09 -13.01
C ASP A 69 0.75 -14.09 -11.80
N LYS A 70 1.12 -15.29 -11.35
CA LYS A 70 1.97 -15.47 -10.17
C LYS A 70 3.28 -14.67 -10.23
N SER A 71 3.86 -14.53 -11.43
CA SER A 71 5.09 -13.77 -11.64
C SER A 71 4.86 -12.27 -11.40
N ASP A 72 3.78 -11.71 -11.92
CA ASP A 72 3.43 -10.29 -11.74
C ASP A 72 3.09 -9.97 -10.29
N GLU A 73 2.40 -10.86 -9.61
CA GLU A 73 2.12 -10.71 -8.18
C GLU A 73 3.41 -10.69 -7.35
N CYS A 74 4.36 -11.59 -7.63
CA CYS A 74 5.66 -11.58 -6.97
C CYS A 74 6.43 -10.27 -7.24
N MET A 75 6.41 -9.76 -8.48
CA MET A 75 7.07 -8.50 -8.84
C MET A 75 6.41 -7.32 -8.12
N ARG A 76 5.08 -7.26 -8.08
CA ARG A 76 4.31 -6.23 -7.39
C ARG A 76 4.64 -6.19 -5.90
N LEU A 77 4.63 -7.36 -5.25
CA LEU A 77 4.97 -7.50 -3.83
C LEU A 77 6.42 -7.07 -3.57
N ALA A 78 7.37 -7.47 -4.43
CA ALA A 78 8.77 -7.14 -4.27
C ALA A 78 9.02 -5.62 -4.41
N ALA A 79 8.38 -4.98 -5.38
CA ALA A 79 8.43 -3.53 -5.61
C ALA A 79 7.84 -2.75 -4.42
N LEU A 80 6.64 -3.13 -3.96
CA LEU A 80 6.04 -2.59 -2.73
C LEU A 80 6.96 -2.76 -1.52
N GLY A 81 7.61 -3.91 -1.41
CA GLY A 81 8.57 -4.23 -0.37
C GLY A 81 9.70 -3.21 -0.31
N VAL A 82 10.27 -2.80 -1.44
CA VAL A 82 11.32 -1.76 -1.46
C VAL A 82 10.79 -0.44 -0.89
N ILE A 83 9.61 0.01 -1.34
CA ILE A 83 8.99 1.25 -0.85
C ILE A 83 8.71 1.20 0.66
N ALA A 84 8.16 0.07 1.14
CA ALA A 84 7.87 -0.13 2.56
C ALA A 84 9.14 -0.13 3.42
N HIS A 85 10.23 -0.73 2.93
CA HIS A 85 11.54 -0.74 3.61
C HIS A 85 12.15 0.68 3.69
N MET A 86 12.04 1.48 2.62
CA MET A 86 12.44 2.89 2.65
C MET A 86 11.65 3.69 3.69
N LEU A 87 10.33 3.51 3.75
CA LEU A 87 9.46 4.16 4.74
C LEU A 87 9.80 3.76 6.17
N LYS A 88 10.09 2.48 6.38
CA LYS A 88 10.46 1.95 7.71
C LYS A 88 11.78 2.53 8.21
N ALA A 89 12.75 2.76 7.33
CA ALA A 89 14.07 3.26 7.69
C ALA A 89 14.17 4.80 7.75
N SER A 90 13.17 5.53 7.25
CA SER A 90 13.22 7.00 7.20
C SER A 90 12.83 7.62 8.55
N GLU A 91 13.80 8.27 9.20
CA GLU A 91 13.58 8.99 10.47
C GLU A 91 13.23 10.48 10.25
N ASP A 92 13.80 11.11 9.20
CA ASP A 92 13.66 12.55 8.91
C ASP A 92 12.45 12.91 8.03
N GLY A 93 11.62 11.92 7.72
CA GLY A 93 10.44 12.05 6.86
C GLY A 93 10.75 12.39 5.40
N ALA A 94 12.01 12.34 4.94
CA ALA A 94 12.36 12.65 3.56
C ALA A 94 11.70 11.69 2.57
N VAL A 95 11.61 10.40 2.93
CA VAL A 95 10.91 9.40 2.11
C VAL A 95 9.42 9.72 2.05
N ASN A 96 8.78 10.05 3.19
CA ASN A 96 7.36 10.43 3.22
C ASN A 96 7.09 11.60 2.26
N ARG A 97 7.90 12.67 2.32
CA ARG A 97 7.75 13.83 1.43
C ARG A 97 7.87 13.45 -0.05
N TYR A 98 8.90 12.69 -0.40
CA TYR A 98 9.10 12.23 -1.77
C TYR A 98 7.93 11.38 -2.28
N LEU A 99 7.41 10.46 -1.47
CA LEU A 99 6.30 9.59 -1.86
C LEU A 99 4.99 10.36 -2.04
N MET A 100 4.76 11.41 -1.24
CA MET A 100 3.65 12.34 -1.44
C MET A 100 3.81 13.13 -2.76
N GLU A 101 4.99 13.70 -3.00
CA GLU A 101 5.29 14.46 -4.23
C GLU A 101 5.15 13.61 -5.51
N SER A 102 5.53 12.33 -5.43
CA SER A 102 5.47 11.40 -6.56
C SER A 102 4.13 10.66 -6.69
N GLY A 103 3.15 10.94 -5.84
CA GLY A 103 1.78 10.43 -6.02
C GLY A 103 1.59 8.96 -5.65
N VAL A 104 2.30 8.45 -4.63
CA VAL A 104 2.30 7.02 -4.24
C VAL A 104 0.92 6.39 -4.04
N VAL A 105 -0.08 7.18 -3.62
CA VAL A 105 -1.46 6.71 -3.41
C VAL A 105 -2.04 6.06 -4.67
N GLY A 106 -1.75 6.63 -5.85
CA GLY A 106 -2.20 6.05 -7.12
C GLY A 106 -1.59 4.67 -7.38
N PHE A 107 -0.31 4.49 -7.02
CA PHE A 107 0.40 3.22 -7.18
C PHE A 107 0.00 2.15 -6.15
N CYS A 108 -0.81 2.49 -5.14
CA CYS A 108 -1.40 1.51 -4.21
C CYS A 108 -2.72 0.91 -4.72
N VAL A 109 -3.30 1.43 -5.82
CA VAL A 109 -4.58 0.97 -6.36
C VAL A 109 -4.52 -0.48 -6.84
N LYS A 110 -3.64 -0.80 -7.80
CA LYS A 110 -3.50 -2.17 -8.34
C LYS A 110 -3.10 -3.23 -7.31
N PRO A 111 -2.17 -2.95 -6.38
CA PRO A 111 -1.92 -3.83 -5.24
C PRO A 111 -3.16 -4.17 -4.43
N ILE A 112 -4.02 -3.18 -4.16
CA ILE A 112 -5.21 -3.39 -3.36
C ILE A 112 -6.31 -4.09 -4.17
N GLU A 113 -6.45 -3.82 -5.47
CA GLU A 113 -7.43 -4.48 -6.34
C GLU A 113 -7.05 -5.94 -6.58
N PHE A 114 -5.86 -6.20 -7.13
CA PHE A 114 -5.49 -7.49 -7.70
C PHE A 114 -4.52 -8.31 -6.83
N GLY A 115 -3.94 -7.71 -5.80
CA GLY A 115 -2.91 -8.35 -5.00
C GLY A 115 -3.41 -9.49 -4.12
N SER A 116 -2.48 -10.35 -3.71
CA SER A 116 -2.67 -11.27 -2.59
C SER A 116 -2.90 -10.52 -1.27
N THR A 117 -3.25 -11.26 -0.22
CA THR A 117 -3.32 -10.74 1.15
C THR A 117 -2.05 -9.98 1.57
N GLU A 118 -0.87 -10.52 1.24
CA GLU A 118 0.40 -9.88 1.62
C GLU A 118 0.64 -8.59 0.83
N THR A 119 0.34 -8.58 -0.46
CA THR A 119 0.43 -7.38 -1.30
C THR A 119 -0.52 -6.28 -0.82
N LYS A 120 -1.78 -6.63 -0.51
CA LYS A 120 -2.76 -5.72 0.11
C LYS A 120 -2.26 -5.16 1.44
N LYS A 121 -1.64 -6.00 2.27
CA LYS A 121 -1.07 -5.60 3.57
C LYS A 121 0.08 -4.62 3.41
N VAL A 122 1.03 -4.87 2.50
CA VAL A 122 2.15 -3.95 2.27
C VAL A 122 1.67 -2.62 1.66
N ALA A 123 0.73 -2.66 0.72
CA ALA A 123 0.15 -1.44 0.14
C ALA A 123 -0.58 -0.59 1.19
N LEU A 124 -1.40 -1.21 2.05
CA LEU A 124 -2.03 -0.50 3.16
C LEU A 124 -1.01 0.01 4.18
N TYR A 125 0.09 -0.70 4.41
CA TYR A 125 1.15 -0.24 5.31
C TYR A 125 1.78 1.06 4.80
N ILE A 126 1.98 1.19 3.49
CA ILE A 126 2.48 2.43 2.86
C ILE A 126 1.50 3.58 3.12
N LEU A 127 0.21 3.38 2.87
CA LEU A 127 -0.82 4.40 3.13
C LEU A 127 -0.87 4.77 4.62
N ASP A 128 -0.86 3.76 5.50
CA ASP A 128 -0.87 3.92 6.95
C ASP A 128 0.31 4.77 7.45
N LYS A 129 1.52 4.49 6.93
CA LYS A 129 2.73 5.25 7.28
C LYS A 129 2.70 6.68 6.82
N ILE A 130 2.16 6.96 5.64
CA ILE A 130 1.98 8.33 5.16
C ILE A 130 1.00 9.08 6.06
N MET A 131 -0.17 8.48 6.32
CA MET A 131 -1.21 9.07 7.19
C MET A 131 -0.79 9.19 8.65
N SER A 132 0.28 8.52 9.08
CA SER A 132 0.82 8.62 10.44
C SER A 132 1.54 9.94 10.73
N THR A 133 1.71 10.81 9.73
CA THR A 133 2.32 12.14 9.89
C THR A 133 1.28 13.24 9.62
N ASP A 134 1.38 14.37 10.30
CA ASP A 134 0.44 15.49 10.09
C ASP A 134 0.44 15.98 8.63
N GLN A 135 1.63 16.10 8.03
CA GLN A 135 1.79 16.47 6.63
C GLN A 135 1.16 15.43 5.69
N GLY A 136 1.34 14.14 5.98
CA GLY A 136 0.79 13.05 5.19
C GLY A 136 -0.72 12.90 5.32
N LEU A 137 -1.28 13.08 6.53
CA LEU A 137 -2.72 13.12 6.72
C LEU A 137 -3.34 14.33 6.00
N TYR A 138 -2.71 15.51 6.10
CA TYR A 138 -3.12 16.70 5.34
C TYR A 138 -3.07 16.43 3.84
N TYR A 139 -1.97 15.85 3.34
CA TYR A 139 -1.87 15.42 1.95
C TYR A 139 -3.03 14.50 1.59
N CYS A 140 -3.30 13.42 2.32
CA CYS A 140 -4.39 12.50 2.01
C CYS A 140 -5.79 13.16 1.95
N CYS A 141 -6.03 14.19 2.77
CA CYS A 141 -7.37 14.75 2.96
C CYS A 141 -7.59 16.15 2.32
N VAL A 142 -6.55 16.82 1.81
CA VAL A 142 -6.68 18.19 1.29
C VAL A 142 -7.48 18.23 -0.01
N LEU A 143 -7.29 17.25 -0.90
CA LEU A 143 -8.07 17.07 -2.14
C LEU A 143 -9.13 15.99 -1.93
N ALA A 144 -10.38 16.30 -2.29
CA ALA A 144 -11.50 15.37 -2.13
C ALA A 144 -11.26 14.07 -2.89
N ASP A 145 -10.81 14.14 -4.15
CA ASP A 145 -10.55 12.97 -4.98
C ASP A 145 -9.54 12.01 -4.35
N ARG A 146 -8.48 12.54 -3.72
CA ARG A 146 -7.47 11.71 -3.05
C ARG A 146 -8.05 11.00 -1.84
N PHE A 147 -8.86 11.70 -1.04
CA PHE A 147 -9.56 11.08 0.08
C PHE A 147 -10.49 9.96 -0.41
N TYR A 148 -11.29 10.21 -1.45
CA TYR A 148 -12.22 9.20 -1.97
C TYR A 148 -11.53 7.99 -2.58
N VAL A 149 -10.38 8.17 -3.25
CA VAL A 149 -9.56 7.04 -3.69
C VAL A 149 -9.11 6.20 -2.49
N ILE A 150 -8.59 6.82 -1.42
CA ILE A 150 -8.14 6.07 -0.22
C ILE A 150 -9.31 5.35 0.44
N ASP A 151 -10.44 6.01 0.62
CA ASP A 151 -11.65 5.44 1.20
C ASP A 151 -12.18 4.24 0.37
N GLU A 152 -12.21 4.36 -0.95
CA GLU A 152 -12.57 3.27 -1.86
C GLU A 152 -11.61 2.07 -1.71
N LEU A 153 -10.30 2.32 -1.64
CA LEU A 153 -9.30 1.28 -1.43
C LEU A 153 -9.51 0.55 -0.09
N LEU A 154 -9.78 1.28 0.99
CA LEU A 154 -10.08 0.67 2.30
C LEU A 154 -11.37 -0.17 2.24
N LYS A 155 -12.42 0.30 1.57
CA LYS A 155 -13.67 -0.44 1.37
C LYS A 155 -13.46 -1.73 0.56
N LYS A 156 -12.63 -1.69 -0.49
CA LYS A 156 -12.24 -2.90 -1.26
C LYS A 156 -11.57 -3.93 -0.37
N VAL A 157 -10.71 -3.52 0.56
CA VAL A 157 -10.08 -4.46 1.52
C VAL A 157 -11.09 -5.01 2.52
N LEU A 158 -12.03 -4.19 3.02
CA LEU A 158 -13.11 -4.70 3.87
C LEU A 158 -13.95 -5.74 3.15
N PHE A 159 -14.36 -5.47 1.91
CA PHE A 159 -15.11 -6.43 1.10
C PHE A 159 -14.29 -7.70 0.82
N TYR A 160 -12.99 -7.58 0.56
CA TYR A 160 -12.11 -8.74 0.42
C TYR A 160 -12.08 -9.60 1.69
N LEU A 161 -11.97 -8.98 2.87
CA LEU A 161 -11.95 -9.67 4.16
C LEU A 161 -13.30 -10.33 4.49
N SER A 162 -14.43 -9.72 4.15
CA SER A 162 -15.76 -10.28 4.42
C SER A 162 -16.05 -11.57 3.66
N ASN A 163 -15.38 -11.78 2.52
CA ASN A 163 -15.50 -12.99 1.72
C ASN A 163 -14.54 -14.12 2.17
N MET A 164 -13.75 -13.90 3.21
CA MET A 164 -12.83 -14.91 3.73
C MET A 164 -13.45 -15.73 4.85
N VAL A 165 -13.21 -17.04 4.83
CA VAL A 165 -13.58 -17.93 5.95
C VAL A 165 -12.78 -17.60 7.22
N ARG A 166 -11.49 -17.23 7.06
CA ARG A 166 -10.59 -16.86 8.15
C ARG A 166 -9.79 -15.60 7.77
N PRO A 167 -10.38 -14.41 7.90
CA PRO A 167 -9.70 -13.17 7.59
C PRO A 167 -8.50 -12.93 8.54
N PRO A 168 -7.37 -12.42 8.03
CA PRO A 168 -6.20 -12.15 8.85
C PRO A 168 -6.37 -10.88 9.70
N SER A 169 -6.31 -11.01 11.03
CA SER A 169 -6.49 -9.90 11.98
C SER A 169 -5.52 -8.75 11.74
N SER A 170 -4.25 -9.04 11.37
CA SER A 170 -3.26 -7.99 11.07
C SER A 170 -3.65 -7.07 9.92
N LEU A 171 -4.33 -7.58 8.89
CA LEU A 171 -4.81 -6.75 7.77
C LEU A 171 -6.04 -5.95 8.19
N PHE A 172 -6.94 -6.57 8.95
CA PHE A 172 -8.13 -5.90 9.49
C PHE A 172 -7.78 -4.75 10.45
N SER A 173 -6.86 -4.99 11.38
CA SER A 173 -6.32 -3.97 12.29
C SER A 173 -5.69 -2.80 11.55
N LEU A 174 -5.00 -3.08 10.43
CA LEU A 174 -4.41 -2.04 9.59
C LEU A 174 -5.49 -1.18 8.90
N VAL A 175 -6.55 -1.80 8.36
CA VAL A 175 -7.68 -1.08 7.75
C VAL A 175 -8.41 -0.22 8.78
N THR A 176 -8.73 -0.77 9.95
CA THR A 176 -9.41 0.00 11.02
C THR A 176 -8.53 1.15 11.51
N GLY A 177 -7.22 0.93 11.64
CA GLY A 177 -6.26 1.97 11.99
C GLY A 177 -6.18 3.10 10.95
N CYS A 178 -6.30 2.78 9.65
CA CYS A 178 -6.36 3.78 8.59
C CYS A 178 -7.60 4.67 8.73
N TYR A 179 -8.79 4.10 9.00
CA TYR A 179 -10.00 4.90 9.24
C TYR A 179 -9.88 5.78 10.48
N VAL A 180 -9.28 5.30 11.57
CA VAL A 180 -9.01 6.13 12.75
C VAL A 180 -8.14 7.33 12.38
N LYS A 181 -7.03 7.13 11.65
CA LYS A 181 -6.18 8.23 11.19
C LYS A 181 -6.93 9.22 10.31
N LEU A 182 -7.68 8.74 9.31
CA LEU A 182 -8.50 9.60 8.46
C LEU A 182 -9.50 10.42 9.27
N SER A 183 -10.15 9.81 10.26
CA SER A 183 -11.14 10.49 11.12
C SER A 183 -10.56 11.60 12.01
N GLN A 184 -9.23 11.73 12.13
CA GLN A 184 -8.61 12.89 12.77
C GLN A 184 -8.81 14.17 11.95
N ASN A 185 -8.98 14.06 10.62
CA ASN A 185 -9.25 15.19 9.73
C ASN A 185 -10.76 15.45 9.58
N SER A 186 -11.20 16.71 9.79
CA SER A 186 -12.62 17.08 9.75
C SER A 186 -13.30 16.86 8.40
N ARG A 187 -12.60 17.07 7.27
CA ARG A 187 -13.16 16.82 5.93
C ARG A 187 -13.35 15.34 5.68
N ALA A 188 -12.36 14.53 6.05
CA ALA A 188 -12.45 13.08 5.97
C ALA A 188 -13.57 12.54 6.85
N ARG A 189 -13.78 13.07 8.07
CA ARG A 189 -14.94 12.71 8.91
C ARG A 189 -16.26 12.93 8.17
N ASN A 190 -16.45 14.07 7.53
CA ASN A 190 -17.67 14.35 6.76
C ASN A 190 -17.83 13.38 5.58
N GLY A 191 -16.74 13.05 4.89
CA GLY A 191 -16.73 12.04 3.84
C GLY A 191 -17.13 10.66 4.35
N ILE A 192 -16.55 10.22 5.47
CA ILE A 192 -16.84 8.94 6.12
C ILE A 192 -18.30 8.90 6.58
N ARG A 193 -18.84 9.95 7.21
CA ARG A 193 -20.26 9.99 7.62
C ARG A 193 -21.22 9.90 6.43
N ARG A 194 -20.88 10.57 5.33
CA ARG A 194 -21.72 10.57 4.12
C ARG A 194 -21.69 9.24 3.40
N TYR A 195 -20.55 8.55 3.43
CA TYR A 195 -20.32 7.29 2.74
C TYR A 195 -19.76 6.24 3.71
N THR A 196 -20.54 5.92 4.74
CA THR A 196 -20.11 5.06 5.85
C THR A 196 -19.63 3.69 5.39
N PRO A 197 -18.46 3.21 5.86
CA PRO A 197 -18.01 1.84 5.63
C PRO A 197 -18.81 0.86 6.52
N PHE A 198 -20.04 0.54 6.11
CA PHE A 198 -21.01 -0.23 6.90
C PHE A 198 -20.49 -1.56 7.44
N LEU A 199 -19.60 -2.26 6.70
CA LEU A 199 -19.00 -3.53 7.14
C LEU A 199 -18.25 -3.43 8.49
N LEU A 200 -17.76 -2.23 8.85
CA LEU A 200 -17.13 -2.00 10.17
C LEU A 200 -18.14 -1.95 11.33
N PHE A 201 -19.42 -1.78 11.02
CA PHE A 201 -20.46 -1.47 12.01
C PHE A 201 -21.64 -2.46 12.00
N ASP A 202 -21.88 -3.16 10.91
CA ASP A 202 -23.04 -4.07 10.71
C ASP A 202 -22.90 -5.45 11.39
N GLY A 203 -21.77 -5.69 12.07
CA GLY A 203 -21.50 -6.94 12.77
C GLY A 203 -20.77 -7.99 11.92
N THR A 204 -20.49 -7.73 10.65
CA THR A 204 -19.74 -8.66 9.76
C THR A 204 -18.42 -9.12 10.40
N PHE A 205 -17.69 -8.21 11.06
CA PHE A 205 -16.40 -8.49 11.68
C PHE A 205 -16.46 -8.69 13.20
N SER A 206 -17.62 -9.04 13.77
CA SER A 206 -17.78 -9.19 15.24
C SER A 206 -16.75 -10.14 15.86
N ARG A 207 -16.46 -11.26 15.18
CA ARG A 207 -15.44 -12.22 15.62
C ARG A 207 -14.03 -11.61 15.65
N LEU A 208 -13.65 -10.89 14.59
CA LEU A 208 -12.34 -10.23 14.54
C LEU A 208 -12.20 -9.18 15.63
N TYR A 209 -13.25 -8.41 15.91
CA TYR A 209 -13.23 -7.46 17.03
C TYR A 209 -13.10 -8.14 18.39
N ALA A 210 -13.68 -9.33 18.58
CA ALA A 210 -13.53 -10.08 19.82
C ALA A 210 -12.12 -10.67 20.00
N GLU A 211 -11.47 -11.08 18.90
CA GLU A 211 -10.16 -11.73 18.91
C GLU A 211 -8.98 -10.73 18.82
N ASP A 212 -9.20 -9.50 18.32
CA ASP A 212 -8.17 -8.48 18.10
C ASP A 212 -8.46 -7.19 18.91
N PRO A 213 -7.79 -6.99 20.07
CA PRO A 213 -7.97 -5.81 20.90
C PRO A 213 -7.61 -4.49 20.20
N VAL A 214 -6.66 -4.52 19.26
CA VAL A 214 -6.24 -3.31 18.52
C VAL A 214 -7.37 -2.86 17.59
N ALA A 215 -7.96 -3.80 16.84
CA ALA A 215 -9.11 -3.51 15.99
C ALA A 215 -10.31 -3.03 16.80
N ALA A 216 -10.57 -3.64 17.97
CA ALA A 216 -11.65 -3.23 18.87
C ALA A 216 -11.46 -1.78 19.36
N ASN A 217 -10.26 -1.43 19.81
CA ASN A 217 -9.94 -0.07 20.23
C ASN A 217 -10.06 0.94 19.07
N ASN A 218 -9.59 0.56 17.88
CA ASN A 218 -9.74 1.38 16.68
C ASN A 218 -11.21 1.66 16.35
N ARG A 219 -12.09 0.67 16.51
CA ARG A 219 -13.54 0.86 16.30
C ARG A 219 -14.13 1.88 17.26
N ILE A 220 -13.79 1.80 18.55
CA ILE A 220 -14.27 2.74 19.57
C ILE A 220 -13.79 4.15 19.25
N GLN A 221 -12.49 4.32 18.96
CA GLN A 221 -11.92 5.62 18.61
C GLN A 221 -12.54 6.20 17.34
N LEU A 222 -12.79 5.36 16.33
CA LEU A 222 -13.44 5.79 15.10
C LEU A 222 -14.84 6.32 15.36
N LEU A 223 -15.65 5.62 16.16
CA LEU A 223 -16.99 6.07 16.54
C LEU A 223 -16.94 7.42 17.28
N GLN A 224 -16.07 7.54 18.29
CA GLN A 224 -15.87 8.79 19.02
C GLN A 224 -15.48 9.95 18.11
N ASN A 225 -14.59 9.70 17.14
CA ASN A 225 -14.20 10.73 16.19
C ASN A 225 -15.38 11.13 15.28
N LEU A 226 -16.21 10.16 14.86
CA LEU A 226 -17.37 10.43 13.99
C LEU A 226 -18.56 11.06 14.72
N ASP A 227 -18.61 11.03 16.05
CA ASP A 227 -19.60 11.79 16.83
C ASP A 227 -19.24 13.28 16.97
N ASN A 228 -17.96 13.64 16.76
CA ASN A 228 -17.42 15.01 16.86
C ASN A 228 -17.31 15.77 15.52
#